data_AF-X1QX09-F1
#
_entry.id   AF-X1QX09-F1
#
_cell.length_a   1.000
_cell.length_b   1.000
_cell.length_c   1.000
_cell.angle_alpha   90.00
_cell.angle_beta   90.00
_cell.angle_gamma   90.00
#
_symmetry.space_group_name_H-M   'P 1'
#
loop_
_entity.id
_entity.type
_entity.pdbx_description
1 polymer ?
#
loop_
_entity_poly.entity_id
_entity_poly.type
_entity_poly.pdbx_seq_one_letter_code
_entity_poly.pdbx_strand_id
1 'polypeptide(L)'
;MAELRRDVLKVGHYICAFCYKKEKHDLCHDLPKCRGGKTELDNLLVCCQECKTEKHYQTADEFREQRQFEAMFENVHSEPVTEAVEANINFVDGSTISGTMSFLPGQETRYIWVKPLGNGQVIWVNLLAVKSIIVKSVDMKKLQTLRPEEKLVLN
;
A
#
# COMPACT_ATOMS: atom_id res chain seq x y z
N MET A 1 -34.87 -4.48 11.96
CA MET A 1 -33.89 -3.65 11.22
C MET A 1 -33.54 -2.34 11.94
N ALA A 2 -34.51 -1.54 12.38
CA ALA A 2 -34.23 -0.27 13.10
C ALA A 2 -33.53 -0.46 14.47
N GLU A 3 -33.72 -1.61 15.12
CA GLU A 3 -33.05 -1.97 16.38
C GLU A 3 -31.59 -2.33 16.15
N LEU A 4 -31.31 -3.31 15.28
CA LEU A 4 -29.96 -3.68 14.86
C LEU A 4 -29.10 -2.48 14.43
N ARG A 5 -29.68 -1.55 13.66
CA ARG A 5 -28.97 -0.31 13.29
C ARG A 5 -28.58 0.52 14.50
N ARG A 6 -29.51 0.72 15.44
CA ARG A 6 -29.23 1.49 16.66
C ARG A 6 -28.16 0.81 17.50
N ASP A 7 -28.19 -0.51 17.61
CA ASP A 7 -27.22 -1.27 18.39
C ASP A 7 -25.81 -1.15 17.81
N VAL A 8 -25.64 -1.37 16.51
CA VAL A 8 -24.34 -1.22 15.84
C VAL A 8 -23.80 0.20 15.99
N LEU A 9 -24.66 1.22 15.79
CA LEU A 9 -24.24 2.62 15.96
C LEU A 9 -23.81 2.94 17.39
N LYS A 10 -24.53 2.41 18.38
CA LYS A 10 -24.23 2.61 19.80
C LYS A 10 -22.94 1.91 20.22
N VAL A 11 -22.71 0.68 19.77
CA VAL A 11 -21.48 -0.09 20.01
C VAL A 11 -20.28 0.56 19.32
N GLY A 12 -20.42 1.01 18.08
CA GLY A 12 -19.37 1.72 17.35
C GLY A 12 -19.21 3.19 17.73
N HIS A 13 -19.86 3.65 18.81
CA HIS A 13 -19.78 5.01 19.34
C HIS A 13 -20.04 6.14 18.32
N TYR A 14 -20.79 5.87 17.25
CA TYR A 14 -20.95 6.81 16.13
C TYR A 14 -19.58 7.28 15.58
N ILE A 15 -18.63 6.36 15.44
CA ILE A 15 -17.30 6.61 14.88
C ILE A 15 -17.13 5.69 13.68
N CYS A 16 -16.73 6.24 12.54
CA CYS A 16 -16.43 5.43 11.36
C CYS A 16 -15.27 4.47 11.67
N ALA A 17 -15.47 3.17 11.41
CA ALA A 17 -14.49 2.12 11.68
C ALA A 17 -13.19 2.25 10.86
N PHE A 18 -13.19 3.07 9.80
CA PHE A 18 -12.08 3.23 8.88
C PHE A 18 -11.37 4.59 9.01
N CYS A 19 -12.11 5.70 8.91
CA CYS A 19 -11.53 7.05 8.95
C CYS A 19 -11.64 7.74 10.31
N TYR A 20 -12.31 7.11 11.29
CA TYR A 20 -12.48 7.61 12.65
C TYR A 20 -13.23 8.96 12.79
N LYS A 21 -13.83 9.47 11.71
CA LYS A 21 -14.66 10.69 11.72
C LYS A 21 -16.04 10.43 12.34
N LYS A 22 -16.62 11.47 12.94
CA LYS A 22 -17.92 11.46 13.64
C LYS A 22 -19.09 12.02 12.81
N GLU A 23 -19.01 12.00 11.49
CA GLU A 23 -20.04 12.63 10.64
C GLU A 23 -20.74 11.63 9.71
N LYS A 24 -22.08 11.73 9.65
CA LYS A 24 -23.01 10.99 8.77
C LYS A 24 -22.72 9.48 8.67
N HIS A 25 -23.10 8.75 9.71
CA HIS A 25 -22.87 7.30 9.78
C HIS A 25 -24.00 6.47 9.18
N ASP A 26 -23.57 5.48 8.41
CA ASP A 26 -24.37 4.36 7.95
C ASP A 26 -23.74 3.05 8.45
N LEU A 27 -24.38 1.93 8.14
CA LEU A 27 -23.82 0.61 8.39
C LEU A 27 -23.12 0.10 7.14
N CYS A 28 -21.96 -0.51 7.34
CA CYS A 28 -21.23 -1.25 6.33
C CYS A 28 -21.13 -2.71 6.76
N HIS A 29 -21.21 -3.63 5.80
CA HIS A 29 -20.88 -5.03 6.06
C HIS A 29 -19.36 -5.19 6.12
N ASP A 30 -18.83 -5.92 7.09
CA ASP A 30 -17.43 -6.34 7.11
C ASP A 30 -17.16 -7.23 5.88
N LEU A 31 -17.71 -8.45 5.87
CA LEU A 31 -17.82 -9.28 4.67
C LEU A 31 -19.00 -8.77 3.82
N PRO A 32 -18.80 -8.31 2.57
CA PRO A 32 -19.89 -7.74 1.78
C PRO A 32 -20.89 -8.81 1.31
N LYS A 33 -22.13 -8.38 1.07
CA LYS A 33 -23.23 -9.28 0.64
C LYS A 33 -22.90 -10.07 -0.63
N CYS A 34 -22.21 -9.46 -1.59
CA CYS A 34 -21.79 -10.13 -2.83
C CYS A 34 -20.81 -11.29 -2.59
N ARG A 35 -20.19 -11.37 -1.41
CA ARG A 35 -19.29 -12.45 -0.96
C ARG A 35 -19.93 -13.32 0.12
N GLY A 36 -21.26 -13.28 0.26
CA GLY A 36 -21.99 -14.10 1.23
C GLY A 36 -22.15 -13.48 2.62
N GLY A 37 -21.79 -12.20 2.79
CA GLY A 37 -21.94 -11.48 4.05
C GLY A 37 -23.38 -11.35 4.52
N LYS A 38 -23.65 -11.73 5.78
CA LYS A 38 -24.97 -11.63 6.41
C LYS A 38 -25.19 -10.27 7.07
N THR A 39 -26.45 -9.90 7.25
CA THR A 39 -26.82 -8.64 7.94
C THR A 39 -27.06 -8.94 9.42
N GLU A 40 -25.98 -9.14 10.16
CA GLU A 40 -25.96 -9.56 11.57
C GLU A 40 -25.00 -8.65 12.36
N LEU A 41 -25.11 -8.64 13.69
CA LEU A 41 -24.41 -7.68 14.56
C LEU A 41 -22.88 -7.76 14.43
N ASP A 42 -22.34 -8.96 14.26
CA ASP A 42 -20.92 -9.26 14.12
C ASP A 42 -20.33 -8.83 12.77
N ASN A 43 -21.14 -8.84 11.72
CA ASN A 43 -20.73 -8.49 10.36
C ASN A 43 -21.07 -7.03 9.99
N LEU A 44 -21.57 -6.21 10.93
CA LEU A 44 -21.93 -4.82 10.68
C LEU A 44 -21.02 -3.85 11.44
N LEU A 45 -20.51 -2.86 10.71
CA LEU A 45 -19.63 -1.82 11.20
C LEU A 45 -20.26 -0.45 11.00
N VAL A 46 -19.94 0.49 11.90
CA VAL A 46 -20.25 1.91 11.70
C VAL A 46 -19.31 2.48 10.64
N CYS A 47 -19.84 3.10 9.60
CA CYS A 47 -19.06 3.63 8.49
C CYS A 47 -19.64 4.93 7.95
N CYS A 48 -18.81 5.88 7.52
CA CYS A 48 -19.30 7.03 6.76
C CYS A 48 -19.61 6.64 5.29
N GLN A 49 -20.37 7.47 4.60
CA GLN A 49 -20.76 7.19 3.22
C GLN A 49 -19.57 7.10 2.24
N GLU A 50 -18.53 7.91 2.47
CA GLU A 50 -17.30 7.92 1.66
C GLU A 50 -16.58 6.57 1.76
N CYS A 51 -16.17 6.16 2.97
CA CYS A 51 -15.49 4.88 3.18
C CYS A 51 -16.34 3.68 2.78
N LYS A 52 -17.67 3.75 2.93
CA LYS A 52 -18.58 2.69 2.48
C LYS A 52 -18.55 2.53 0.97
N THR A 53 -18.47 3.64 0.23
CA THR A 53 -18.39 3.65 -1.23
C THR A 53 -17.03 3.17 -1.71
N GLU A 54 -15.94 3.64 -1.08
CA GLU A 54 -14.57 3.24 -1.41
C GLU A 54 -14.30 1.75 -1.17
N LYS A 55 -14.70 1.21 0.00
CA LYS A 55 -14.55 -0.22 0.34
C LYS A 55 -15.22 -1.16 -0.67
N HIS A 56 -16.37 -0.76 -1.19
CA HIS A 56 -17.14 -1.50 -2.21
C HIS A 56 -17.28 -3.01 -1.93
N TYR A 57 -16.49 -3.87 -2.61
CA TYR A 57 -16.55 -5.34 -2.56
C TYR A 57 -15.47 -5.97 -1.64
N GLN A 58 -14.67 -5.14 -0.98
CA GLN A 58 -13.61 -5.59 -0.09
C GLN A 58 -14.15 -6.01 1.27
N THR A 59 -13.40 -6.80 2.03
CA THR A 59 -13.60 -6.99 3.47
C THR A 59 -13.14 -5.75 4.25
N ALA A 60 -13.45 -5.63 5.54
CA ALA A 60 -12.91 -4.51 6.33
C ALA A 60 -11.38 -4.53 6.38
N ASP A 61 -10.78 -5.71 6.51
CA ASP A 61 -9.32 -5.88 6.55
C ASP A 61 -8.67 -5.52 5.22
N GLU A 62 -9.19 -6.03 4.10
CA GLU A 62 -8.70 -5.69 2.76
C GLU A 62 -8.71 -4.16 2.52
N PHE A 63 -9.77 -3.48 2.97
CA PHE A 63 -9.87 -2.03 2.85
C PHE A 63 -8.92 -1.28 3.80
N ARG A 64 -8.70 -1.77 5.03
CA ARG A 64 -7.72 -1.21 5.96
C ARG A 64 -6.30 -1.32 5.39
N GLU A 65 -5.95 -2.46 4.83
CA GLU A 65 -4.64 -2.68 4.20
C GLU A 65 -4.44 -1.72 3.01
N GLN A 66 -5.46 -1.55 2.16
CA GLN A 66 -5.41 -0.58 1.07
C GLN A 66 -5.21 0.86 1.59
N ARG A 67 -5.94 1.27 2.62
CA ARG A 67 -5.82 2.62 3.20
C ARG A 67 -4.47 2.85 3.88
N GLN A 68 -3.92 1.82 4.52
CA GLN A 68 -2.56 1.86 5.07
C GLN A 68 -1.52 2.00 3.96
N PHE A 69 -1.71 1.26 2.86
CA PHE A 69 -0.90 1.40 1.65
C PHE A 69 -0.97 2.85 1.15
N GLU A 70 -2.16 3.37 0.80
CA GLU A 70 -2.37 4.75 0.33
C GLU A 70 -1.77 5.82 1.27
N ALA A 71 -1.96 5.69 2.58
CA ALA A 71 -1.39 6.61 3.56
C ALA A 71 0.14 6.55 3.63
N MET A 72 0.76 5.39 3.37
CA MET A 72 2.22 5.32 3.19
C MET A 72 2.67 6.08 1.94
N PHE A 73 1.91 6.07 0.83
CA PHE A 73 2.26 6.82 -0.39
C PHE A 73 2.08 8.32 -0.24
N GLU A 74 1.05 8.79 0.46
CA GLU A 74 0.86 10.23 0.72
C GLU A 74 1.99 10.82 1.57
N ASN A 75 2.60 10.02 2.45
CA ASN A 75 3.76 10.41 3.25
C ASN A 75 5.11 10.27 2.52
N VAL A 76 5.13 9.77 1.27
CA VAL A 76 6.33 9.70 0.41
C VAL A 76 6.41 10.94 -0.52
N HIS A 77 5.88 12.06 -0.05
CA HIS A 77 6.09 13.39 -0.64
C HIS A 77 6.78 14.35 0.32
N SER A 78 7.99 14.01 0.75
CA SER A 78 9.00 15.02 1.04
C SER A 78 10.40 14.50 0.74
N GLU A 79 10.93 15.02 -0.37
CA GLU A 79 12.29 14.93 -0.91
C GLU A 79 12.73 13.60 -1.54
N PRO A 80 12.82 13.53 -2.89
CA PRO A 80 13.46 12.39 -3.55
C PRO A 80 14.94 12.41 -3.20
N VAL A 81 15.45 11.34 -2.61
CA VAL A 81 16.89 11.05 -2.71
C VAL A 81 17.16 10.85 -4.20
N THR A 82 17.73 11.90 -4.78
CA THR A 82 18.16 11.98 -6.16
C THR A 82 19.24 10.94 -6.37
N GLU A 83 18.93 9.82 -7.02
CA GLU A 83 19.65 9.36 -8.22
C GLU A 83 19.19 7.98 -8.69
N ALA A 84 18.82 7.95 -9.97
CA ALA A 84 18.35 6.77 -10.67
C ALA A 84 19.53 5.82 -10.96
N VAL A 85 19.49 4.62 -10.38
CA VAL A 85 20.40 3.50 -10.64
C VAL A 85 19.81 2.64 -11.75
N GLU A 86 20.58 2.35 -12.79
CA GLU A 86 20.16 1.40 -13.83
C GLU A 86 20.25 -0.03 -13.30
N ALA A 87 19.13 -0.77 -13.34
CA ALA A 87 19.05 -2.13 -12.86
C ALA A 87 18.23 -3.04 -13.78
N ASN A 88 18.61 -4.33 -13.78
CA ASN A 88 17.78 -5.42 -14.26
C ASN A 88 17.09 -6.09 -13.07
N ILE A 89 15.77 -6.21 -13.14
CA ILE A 89 14.95 -6.88 -12.14
C ILE A 89 14.49 -8.18 -12.74
N ASN A 90 14.94 -9.29 -12.15
CA ASN A 90 14.57 -10.63 -12.56
C ASN A 90 13.47 -11.12 -11.62
N PHE A 91 12.35 -11.55 -12.17
CA PHE A 91 11.20 -12.00 -11.40
C PHE A 91 11.25 -13.51 -11.16
N VAL A 92 10.48 -13.97 -10.17
CA VAL A 92 10.35 -15.41 -9.84
C VAL A 92 9.74 -16.21 -11.00
N ASP A 93 8.89 -15.58 -11.81
CA ASP A 93 8.27 -16.18 -13.00
C ASP A 93 9.23 -16.26 -14.22
N GLY A 94 10.46 -15.77 -14.09
CA GLY A 94 11.47 -15.75 -15.15
C GLY A 94 11.41 -14.53 -16.07
N SER A 95 10.43 -13.63 -15.92
CA SER A 95 10.40 -12.37 -16.64
C SER A 95 11.50 -11.42 -16.15
N THR A 96 11.86 -10.43 -16.98
CA THR A 96 12.90 -9.45 -16.65
C THR A 96 12.50 -8.06 -17.12
N ILE A 97 12.69 -7.06 -16.25
CA ILE A 97 12.51 -5.65 -16.58
C ILE A 97 13.83 -4.91 -16.40
N SER A 98 14.17 -4.06 -17.37
CA SER A 98 15.30 -3.13 -17.29
C SER A 98 14.79 -1.71 -17.10
N GLY A 99 15.32 -0.98 -16.12
CA GLY A 99 14.88 0.37 -15.84
C GLY A 99 15.75 1.10 -14.83
N THR A 100 15.36 2.33 -14.53
CA THR A 100 15.98 3.12 -13.46
C THR A 100 15.16 3.06 -12.17
N MET A 101 15.83 3.00 -11.03
CA MET A 101 15.21 3.01 -9.68
C MET A 101 16.00 3.95 -8.77
N SER A 102 15.37 4.63 -7.81
CA SER A 102 16.10 5.53 -6.87
C SER A 102 16.08 5.06 -5.42
N PHE A 103 16.07 3.75 -5.18
CA PHE A 103 16.22 3.20 -3.84
C PHE A 103 16.86 1.82 -3.91
N LEU A 104 17.93 1.60 -3.15
CA LEU A 104 18.43 0.26 -2.85
C LEU A 104 17.61 -0.28 -1.69
N PRO A 105 16.94 -1.43 -1.83
CA PRO A 105 16.04 -1.94 -0.81
C PRO A 105 16.77 -2.16 0.53
N GLY A 106 16.43 -1.36 1.54
CA GLY A 106 16.66 -1.69 2.94
C GLY A 106 15.76 -2.85 3.37
N GLN A 107 16.13 -3.54 4.45
CA GLN A 107 15.50 -4.81 4.88
C GLN A 107 13.98 -4.73 5.16
N GLU A 108 13.42 -3.52 5.30
CA GLU A 108 11.99 -3.31 5.58
C GLU A 108 11.15 -2.96 4.34
N THR A 109 11.77 -2.72 3.18
CA THR A 109 11.00 -2.40 1.97
C THR A 109 10.40 -3.65 1.34
N ARG A 110 9.09 -3.64 1.09
CA ARG A 110 8.38 -4.72 0.36
C ARG A 110 8.20 -4.42 -1.12
N TYR A 111 8.43 -3.18 -1.53
CA TYR A 111 8.23 -2.71 -2.90
C TYR A 111 9.37 -1.78 -3.31
N ILE A 112 9.68 -1.79 -4.61
CA ILE A 112 10.58 -0.84 -5.26
C ILE A 112 9.85 -0.21 -6.44
N TRP A 113 10.16 1.05 -6.73
CA TRP A 113 9.68 1.68 -7.94
C TRP A 113 10.75 1.57 -9.02
N VAL A 114 10.29 1.41 -10.26
CA VAL A 114 11.13 1.17 -11.42
C VAL A 114 10.55 1.97 -12.57
N LYS A 115 11.40 2.66 -13.31
CA LYS A 115 11.04 3.33 -14.56
C LYS A 115 11.63 2.52 -15.72
N PRO A 116 10.85 1.66 -16.39
CA PRO A 116 11.36 0.85 -17.49
C PRO A 116 11.89 1.71 -18.63
N LEU A 117 12.90 1.18 -19.33
CA LEU A 117 13.42 1.82 -20.53
C LEU A 117 12.34 1.82 -21.63
N GLY A 118 11.90 3.01 -22.07
CA GLY A 118 11.10 3.20 -23.27
C GLY A 118 9.67 3.71 -23.11
N ASN A 119 9.04 3.59 -21.93
CA ASN A 119 7.65 4.05 -21.72
C ASN A 119 7.52 5.26 -20.79
N GLY A 120 8.57 5.59 -20.03
CA GLY A 120 8.56 6.70 -19.07
C GLY A 120 7.64 6.51 -17.86
N GLN A 121 6.87 5.43 -17.81
CA GLN A 121 5.91 5.13 -16.76
C GLN A 121 6.61 4.46 -15.58
N VAL A 122 6.36 4.95 -14.37
CA VAL A 122 6.86 4.30 -13.16
C VAL A 122 5.97 3.11 -12.83
N ILE A 123 6.57 1.96 -12.59
CA ILE A 123 5.92 0.74 -12.11
C ILE A 123 6.39 0.42 -10.69
N TRP A 124 5.49 -0.10 -9.88
CA TRP A 124 5.80 -0.60 -8.54
C TRP A 124 5.96 -2.11 -8.60
N VAL A 125 7.10 -2.61 -8.14
CA VAL A 125 7.42 -4.03 -8.14
C VAL A 125 7.46 -4.53 -6.71
N ASN A 126 6.66 -5.55 -6.42
CA ASN A 126 6.69 -6.27 -5.14
C ASN A 126 7.99 -7.09 -5.04
N LEU A 127 8.79 -6.90 -3.99
CA LEU A 127 10.03 -7.63 -3.79
C LEU A 127 9.81 -9.14 -3.57
N LEU A 128 8.62 -9.57 -3.14
CA LEU A 128 8.27 -10.99 -3.10
C LEU A 128 8.19 -11.63 -4.49
N ALA A 129 7.91 -10.83 -5.53
CA ALA A 129 7.91 -11.27 -6.91
C ALA A 129 9.30 -11.19 -7.56
N VAL A 130 10.29 -10.61 -6.88
CA VAL A 130 11.65 -10.42 -7.39
C VAL A 130 12.53 -11.57 -6.95
N LYS A 131 13.19 -12.21 -7.93
CA LYS A 131 14.21 -13.23 -7.71
C LYS A 131 15.59 -12.62 -7.45
N SER A 132 15.97 -11.62 -8.25
CA SER A 132 17.27 -10.95 -8.11
C SER A 132 17.28 -9.58 -8.79
N ILE A 133 17.99 -8.63 -8.21
CA ILE A 133 18.24 -7.30 -8.78
C ILE A 133 19.71 -7.22 -9.17
N ILE A 134 20.00 -6.91 -10.44
CA ILE A 134 21.36 -6.72 -10.95
C ILE A 134 21.52 -5.25 -11.29
N VAL A 135 22.33 -4.56 -10.51
CA VAL A 135 22.65 -3.15 -10.72
C VAL A 135 23.75 -3.06 -11.81
N LYS A 136 23.49 -2.29 -12.87
CA LYS A 136 24.40 -2.13 -14.02
C LYS A 136 25.42 -1.02 -13.81
N SER A 137 25.00 0.10 -13.25
CA SER A 137 25.88 1.25 -13.02
C SER A 137 25.45 1.98 -11.75
N VAL A 138 26.43 2.30 -10.92
CA VAL A 138 26.26 3.19 -9.77
C VAL A 138 27.28 4.30 -9.91
N ASP A 139 26.83 5.55 -9.84
CA ASP A 139 27.77 6.67 -9.75
C ASP A 139 28.40 6.70 -8.35
N MET A 140 29.57 6.07 -8.22
CA MET A 140 30.30 5.87 -6.97
C MET A 140 30.69 7.18 -6.26
N LYS A 141 30.76 8.32 -6.95
CA LYS A 141 31.06 9.62 -6.32
C LYS A 141 29.92 10.13 -5.43
N LYS A 142 28.74 9.53 -5.56
CA LYS A 142 27.49 10.02 -4.98
C LYS A 142 26.89 9.08 -3.92
N LEU A 143 27.56 7.95 -3.70
CA LEU A 143 27.39 7.05 -2.55
C LEU A 143 27.94 7.64 -1.23
N GLN A 144 28.81 8.66 -1.31
CA GLN A 144 29.47 9.24 -0.15
C GLN A 144 28.54 10.13 0.70
N THR A 145 27.42 10.60 0.14
CA THR A 145 26.40 11.40 0.82
C THR A 145 25.32 10.57 1.50
N LEU A 146 25.31 9.24 1.29
CA LEU A 146 24.40 8.33 2.00
C LEU A 146 24.80 8.21 3.47
N ARG A 147 23.80 8.16 4.34
CA ARG A 147 24.01 7.99 5.79
C ARG A 147 24.60 6.60 6.04
N PRO A 148 25.42 6.41 7.09
CA PRO A 148 26.10 5.14 7.35
C PRO A 148 25.18 3.91 7.37
N GLU A 149 23.95 4.07 7.84
CA GLU A 149 22.90 3.04 7.88
C GLU A 149 22.41 2.58 6.49
N GLU A 150 22.58 3.39 5.44
CA GLU A 150 22.19 3.09 4.06
C GLU A 150 23.30 2.37 3.29
N LYS A 151 24.49 2.23 3.88
CA LYS A 151 25.66 1.57 3.26
C LYS A 151 25.71 0.06 3.51
N LEU A 152 24.76 -0.50 4.26
CA LEU A 152 24.91 -1.82 4.89
C LEU A 152 24.43 -3.02 4.05
N VAL A 153 24.18 -2.89 2.75
CA VAL A 153 23.72 -4.00 1.90
C VAL A 153 24.53 -4.10 0.61
N LEU A 154 25.85 -4.18 0.72
CA LEU A 154 26.73 -4.60 -0.38
C LEU A 154 27.88 -5.43 0.21
N ASN A 155 27.58 -6.69 0.55
CA ASN A 155 28.57 -7.76 0.69
C ASN A 155 28.08 -8.96 -0.11
#